data_AF-A0A2U1CBH0-F1
#
_entry.id   AF-A0A2U1CBH0-F1
#
_cell.length_a   1.000
_cell.length_b   1.000
_cell.length_c   1.000
_cell.angle_alpha   90.00
_cell.angle_beta   90.00
_cell.angle_gamma   90.00
#
_symmetry.space_group_name_H-M   'P 1'
#
loop_
_entity.id
_entity.type
_entity.pdbx_description
1 polymer ?
#
loop_
_entity_poly.entity_id
_entity_poly.type
_entity_poly.pdbx_seq_one_letter_code
_entity_poly.pdbx_strand_id
1 'polypeptide(L)'
;MGFFSRMFKIREQDSSSPETTWAYEDNASELILDPEYAATLMTEFDIDAAIASHEEWKLRLEKLLAGQSEENLDPEQVRQYEHCPLGQWLQGEGRDRLGHYPAFEMLVQRHAYFHGQAASVVALSQAGEHEKAHQVFKGGYRHASNQVTLLLKELKRSLGR
;
A
#
# COMPACT_ATOMS: atom_id res chain seq x y z
N MET A 1 16.58 -0.97 -15.79
CA MET A 1 16.62 -0.02 -14.67
C MET A 1 15.37 0.86 -14.72
N GLY A 2 14.47 0.70 -13.75
CA GLY A 2 13.53 1.75 -13.30
C GLY A 2 12.29 2.07 -14.16
N PHE A 3 11.31 1.16 -14.27
CA PHE A 3 9.95 1.56 -14.64
C PHE A 3 9.23 2.30 -13.47
N PHE A 4 9.70 2.10 -12.23
CA PHE A 4 9.13 2.69 -11.03
C PHE A 4 9.75 4.04 -10.61
N SER A 5 10.96 4.39 -11.10
CA SER A 5 11.62 5.66 -10.76
C SER A 5 10.96 6.90 -11.39
N ARG A 6 9.90 6.73 -12.19
CA ARG A 6 9.24 7.83 -12.93
C ARG A 6 7.89 8.26 -12.37
N MET A 7 7.27 7.55 -11.43
CA MET A 7 5.95 7.94 -10.92
C MET A 7 5.99 9.05 -9.86
N PHE A 8 7.18 9.43 -9.36
CA PHE A 8 7.32 10.41 -8.27
C PHE A 8 8.63 11.18 -8.44
N LYS A 9 8.64 12.18 -9.33
CA LYS A 9 9.73 13.13 -9.43
C LYS A 9 9.28 14.45 -8.82
N ILE A 10 10.24 15.24 -8.34
CA ILE A 10 9.99 16.59 -7.85
C ILE A 10 10.74 17.53 -8.75
N ARG A 11 10.03 18.55 -9.22
CA ARG A 11 10.61 19.65 -9.98
C ARG A 11 11.11 20.69 -8.98
N GLU A 12 12.42 20.90 -8.96
CA GLU A 12 13.02 22.07 -8.31
C GLU A 12 12.40 23.33 -8.91
N GLN A 13 11.78 24.16 -8.07
CA GLN A 13 11.31 25.49 -8.45
C GLN A 13 12.52 26.40 -8.62
N ASP A 14 12.91 26.66 -9.87
CA ASP A 14 13.73 27.82 -10.18
C ASP A 14 12.79 29.02 -10.37
N SER A 15 12.90 30.00 -9.47
CA SER A 15 12.02 31.17 -9.44
C SER A 15 12.49 32.21 -10.46
N SER A 16 12.03 32.15 -11.70
CA SER A 16 11.94 33.35 -12.54
C SER A 16 11.04 33.20 -13.77
N SER A 17 10.00 34.04 -13.78
CA SER A 17 9.29 34.60 -14.95
C SER A 17 8.07 33.85 -15.51
N PRO A 18 7.01 34.60 -15.95
CA PRO A 18 5.66 34.10 -16.10
C PRO A 18 5.37 33.72 -17.56
N GLU A 19 4.58 32.67 -17.77
CA GLU A 19 3.56 32.63 -18.82
C GLU A 19 2.70 31.37 -18.73
N THR A 20 1.39 31.59 -18.67
CA THR A 20 0.35 30.59 -18.82
C THR A 20 0.49 29.92 -20.19
N THR A 21 0.81 28.62 -20.22
CA THR A 21 0.53 27.76 -21.39
C THR A 21 -0.07 26.46 -20.89
N TRP A 22 -1.38 26.33 -21.10
CA TRP A 22 -2.10 25.07 -20.97
C TRP A 22 -1.65 24.13 -22.09
N ALA A 23 -0.69 23.26 -21.79
CA ALA A 23 -0.34 22.13 -22.64
C ALA A 23 -0.76 20.84 -21.93
N TYR A 24 -1.89 20.31 -22.37
CA TYR A 24 -2.42 19.00 -22.00
C TYR A 24 -1.78 17.98 -22.92
N GLU A 25 -0.78 17.22 -22.45
CA GLU A 25 -0.26 16.03 -23.15
C GLU A 25 0.45 15.04 -22.20
N ASP A 26 -0.29 13.98 -21.87
CA ASP A 26 0.09 12.57 -21.78
C ASP A 26 1.52 12.17 -21.33
N ASN A 27 1.68 11.76 -20.06
CA ASN A 27 2.37 10.51 -19.64
C ASN A 27 2.37 10.34 -18.09
N ALA A 28 1.50 9.44 -17.61
CA ALA A 28 1.55 8.69 -16.33
C ALA A 28 1.95 9.37 -14.99
N SER A 29 0.92 9.63 -14.17
CA SER A 29 0.92 9.47 -12.69
C SER A 29 2.06 10.12 -11.90
N GLU A 30 2.21 11.44 -11.94
CA GLU A 30 3.06 12.17 -10.99
C GLU A 30 2.18 12.72 -9.84
N LEU A 31 2.38 12.20 -8.62
CA LEU A 31 1.77 12.73 -7.40
C LEU A 31 2.60 13.92 -6.92
N ILE A 32 2.30 15.13 -7.41
CA ILE A 32 2.88 16.37 -6.89
C ILE A 32 1.87 16.97 -5.91
N LEU A 33 2.22 16.97 -4.63
CA LEU A 33 1.42 17.58 -3.57
C LEU A 33 2.07 18.91 -3.17
N ASP A 34 1.24 19.89 -2.82
CA ASP A 34 1.71 21.11 -2.17
C ASP A 34 2.37 20.75 -0.81
N PRO A 35 3.54 21.33 -0.45
CA PRO A 35 4.25 21.03 0.80
C PRO A 35 3.40 21.19 2.08
N GLU A 36 2.48 22.15 2.12
CA GLU A 36 1.61 22.42 3.27
C GLU A 36 0.51 21.34 3.38
N TYR A 37 0.01 20.89 2.23
CA TYR A 37 -0.95 19.78 2.14
C TYR A 37 -0.31 18.43 2.46
N ALA A 38 0.93 18.24 2.01
CA ALA A 38 1.74 17.06 2.28
C ALA A 38 2.07 16.92 3.77
N ALA A 39 2.47 18.03 4.42
CA ALA A 39 2.73 18.07 5.86
C ALA A 39 1.48 17.71 6.68
N THR A 40 0.31 18.22 6.30
CA THR A 40 -0.97 17.93 6.97
C THR A 40 -1.33 16.45 6.87
N LEU A 41 -1.15 15.84 5.70
CA LEU A 41 -1.36 14.40 5.49
C LEU A 41 -0.41 13.52 6.31
N MET A 42 0.87 13.92 6.43
CA MET A 42 1.85 13.18 7.24
C MET A 42 1.56 13.22 8.74
N THR A 43 0.92 14.30 9.21
CA THR A 43 0.51 14.41 10.61
C THR A 43 -0.71 13.55 10.98
N GLU A 44 -1.54 13.21 10.00
CA GLU A 44 -2.82 12.52 10.23
C GLU A 44 -2.71 10.99 10.14
N PHE A 45 -1.75 10.47 9.37
CA PHE A 45 -1.56 9.03 9.20
C PHE A 45 -0.11 8.58 9.32
N ASP A 46 0.14 7.65 10.23
CA ASP A 46 1.46 7.05 10.44
C ASP A 46 1.75 5.98 9.37
N ILE A 47 2.36 6.44 8.27
CA ILE A 47 2.78 5.57 7.17
C ILE A 47 3.84 4.56 7.61
N ASP A 48 4.69 4.90 8.59
CA ASP A 48 5.72 3.98 9.09
C ASP A 48 5.09 2.83 9.88
N ALA A 49 4.10 3.13 10.72
CA ALA A 49 3.30 2.11 11.39
C ALA A 49 2.56 1.21 10.39
N ALA A 50 2.02 1.77 9.30
CA ALA A 50 1.38 0.99 8.25
C ALA A 50 2.35 0.02 7.55
N ILE A 51 3.57 0.48 7.25
CA ILE A 51 4.63 -0.37 6.67
C ILE A 51 5.00 -1.50 7.65
N ALA A 52 5.25 -1.16 8.91
CA ALA A 52 5.63 -2.13 9.94
C ALA A 52 4.53 -3.20 10.14
N SER A 53 3.26 -2.79 10.18
CA SER A 53 2.13 -3.72 10.29
C SER A 53 2.06 -4.73 9.14
N HIS A 54 2.36 -4.30 7.91
CA HIS A 54 2.39 -5.20 6.75
C HIS A 54 3.59 -6.16 6.75
N GLU A 55 4.72 -5.72 7.30
CA GLU A 55 5.88 -6.60 7.53
C GLU A 55 5.59 -7.62 8.64
N GLU A 56 4.89 -7.23 9.70
CA GLU A 56 4.46 -8.12 10.79
C GLU A 56 3.49 -9.21 10.32
N TRP A 57 2.58 -8.88 9.40
CA TRP A 57 1.70 -9.87 8.77
C TRP A 57 2.46 -11.04 8.15
N LYS A 58 3.63 -10.78 7.56
CA LYS A 58 4.47 -11.84 7.00
C LYS A 58 4.93 -12.80 8.10
N LEU A 59 5.40 -12.27 9.23
CA LEU A 59 5.85 -13.07 10.36
C LEU A 59 4.70 -13.88 10.98
N ARG A 60 3.49 -13.30 11.07
CA ARG A 60 2.29 -14.00 11.54
C ARG A 60 1.93 -15.19 10.65
N LEU A 61 1.91 -14.99 9.33
CA LEU A 61 1.63 -16.07 8.38
C LEU A 61 2.75 -17.12 8.32
N GLU A 62 4.02 -16.74 8.51
CA GLU A 62 5.12 -17.70 8.62
C GLU A 62 4.95 -18.60 9.84
N LYS A 63 4.61 -18.04 11.01
CA LYS A 63 4.32 -18.81 12.22
C LYS A 63 3.10 -19.73 12.03
N LEU A 64 2.05 -19.22 11.39
CA LEU A 64 0.85 -20.03 11.07
C LEU A 64 1.22 -21.25 10.22
N LEU A 65 1.96 -21.03 9.14
CA LEU A 65 2.37 -22.10 8.22
C LEU A 65 3.36 -23.08 8.85
N ALA A 66 4.15 -22.63 9.83
CA ALA A 66 5.04 -23.49 10.61
C ALA A 66 4.31 -24.30 11.70
N GLY A 67 3.00 -24.09 11.90
CA GLY A 67 2.24 -24.69 13.01
C GLY A 67 2.65 -24.14 14.38
N GLN A 68 3.25 -22.95 14.41
CA GLN A 68 3.76 -22.27 15.62
C GLN A 68 2.89 -21.08 16.03
N SER A 69 1.77 -20.85 15.33
CA SER A 69 0.82 -19.79 15.69
C SER A 69 -0.13 -20.27 16.77
N GLU A 70 -0.16 -19.55 17.90
CA GLU A 70 -1.21 -19.68 18.92
C GLU A 70 -2.44 -18.84 18.58
N GLU A 71 -2.33 -17.99 17.56
CA GLU A 71 -3.40 -17.11 17.11
C GLU A 71 -4.41 -17.86 16.22
N ASN A 72 -5.70 -17.72 16.55
CA ASN A 72 -6.80 -18.18 15.71
C ASN A 72 -7.28 -17.05 14.79
N LEU A 73 -6.68 -16.97 13.59
CA LEU A 73 -7.05 -15.99 12.58
C LEU A 73 -8.34 -16.41 11.87
N ASP A 74 -9.36 -15.55 11.83
CA ASP A 74 -10.54 -15.76 10.99
C ASP A 74 -10.26 -15.26 9.55
N PRO A 75 -10.25 -16.13 8.52
CA PRO A 75 -10.04 -15.72 7.14
C PRO A 75 -10.97 -14.60 6.66
N GLU A 76 -12.22 -14.58 7.11
CA GLU A 76 -13.19 -13.58 6.69
C GLU A 76 -12.85 -12.22 7.30
N GLN A 77 -12.44 -12.20 8.57
CA GLN A 77 -11.93 -10.99 9.20
C GLN A 77 -10.62 -10.50 8.56
N VAL A 78 -9.71 -11.42 8.21
CA VAL A 78 -8.47 -11.07 7.51
C VAL A 78 -8.75 -10.46 6.13
N ARG A 79 -9.80 -10.90 5.44
CA ARG A 79 -10.19 -10.37 4.12
C ARG A 79 -10.75 -8.95 4.18
N GLN A 80 -11.31 -8.53 5.31
CA GLN A 80 -11.89 -7.20 5.52
C GLN A 80 -10.79 -6.13 5.60
N TYR A 81 -10.16 -5.86 4.46
CA TYR A 81 -9.05 -4.94 4.33
C TYR A 81 -9.37 -3.54 4.86
N GLU A 82 -10.64 -3.12 4.81
CA GLU A 82 -11.14 -1.82 5.25
C GLU A 82 -11.08 -1.64 6.77
N HIS A 83 -10.98 -2.72 7.54
CA HIS A 83 -10.98 -2.66 9.00
C HIS A 83 -9.59 -2.47 9.61
N CYS A 84 -8.51 -2.64 8.86
CA CYS A 84 -7.17 -2.34 9.36
C CYS A 84 -6.90 -0.82 9.34
N PRO A 85 -5.96 -0.28 10.14
CA PRO A 85 -5.70 1.16 10.19
C PRO A 85 -5.43 1.78 8.81
N LEU A 86 -4.66 1.09 7.94
CA LEU A 86 -4.42 1.55 6.57
C LEU A 86 -5.71 1.53 5.74
N GLY A 87 -6.53 0.48 5.87
CA GLY A 87 -7.81 0.37 5.15
C GLY A 87 -8.79 1.47 5.53
N GLN A 88 -8.90 1.77 6.83
CA GLN A 88 -9.76 2.85 7.33
C GLN A 88 -9.31 4.19 6.77
N TRP A 89 -8.00 4.47 6.76
CA TRP A 89 -7.45 5.68 6.17
C TRP A 89 -7.67 5.74 4.64
N LEU A 90 -7.49 4.63 3.94
CA LEU A 90 -7.70 4.51 2.49
C LEU A 90 -9.16 4.70 2.07
N GLN A 91 -10.12 4.47 2.96
CA GLN A 91 -11.56 4.70 2.70
C GLN A 91 -12.04 6.06 3.21
N GLY A 92 -11.33 6.66 4.17
CA GLY A 92 -11.62 7.97 4.75
C GLY A 92 -10.76 9.07 4.17
N GLU A 93 -10.03 9.76 5.04
CA GLU A 93 -9.29 10.99 4.72
C GLU A 93 -8.29 10.81 3.56
N GLY A 94 -7.64 9.65 3.46
CA GLY A 94 -6.73 9.36 2.35
C GLY A 94 -7.46 9.43 1.02
N ARG A 95 -8.70 8.92 0.95
CA ARG A 95 -9.53 8.95 -0.27
C ARG A 95 -9.99 10.35 -0.60
N ASP A 96 -10.46 11.08 0.40
CA ASP A 96 -10.93 12.46 0.21
C ASP A 96 -9.81 13.37 -0.33
N ARG A 97 -8.57 13.10 0.10
CA ARG A 97 -7.43 13.96 -0.20
C ARG A 97 -6.59 13.53 -1.39
N LEU A 98 -6.51 12.22 -1.65
CA LEU A 98 -5.61 11.64 -2.65
C LEU A 98 -6.34 10.76 -3.67
N GLY A 99 -7.65 10.56 -3.53
CA GLY A 99 -8.44 9.67 -4.38
C GLY A 99 -8.47 10.05 -5.86
N HIS A 100 -8.18 11.31 -6.20
CA HIS A 100 -8.06 11.74 -7.60
C HIS A 100 -6.75 11.30 -8.27
N TYR A 101 -5.78 10.78 -7.52
CA TYR A 101 -4.52 10.29 -8.08
C TYR A 101 -4.60 8.80 -8.43
N PRO A 102 -4.26 8.39 -9.67
CA PRO A 102 -4.26 6.98 -10.06
C PRO A 102 -3.36 6.09 -9.19
N ALA A 103 -2.29 6.64 -8.64
CA ALA A 103 -1.40 5.93 -7.73
C ALA A 103 -2.08 5.59 -6.38
N PHE A 104 -3.02 6.41 -5.93
CA PHE A 104 -3.81 6.13 -4.72
C PHE A 104 -4.78 4.98 -4.97
N GLU A 105 -5.52 5.01 -6.08
CA GLU A 105 -6.42 3.91 -6.47
C GLU A 105 -5.65 2.58 -6.64
N MET A 106 -4.42 2.64 -7.16
CA MET A 106 -3.53 1.46 -7.20
C MET A 106 -3.23 0.95 -5.79
N LEU A 107 -2.92 1.83 -4.83
CA LEU A 107 -2.67 1.44 -3.43
C LEU A 107 -3.89 0.77 -2.80
N VAL A 108 -5.10 1.31 -3.00
CA VAL A 108 -6.36 0.69 -2.53
C VAL A 108 -6.51 -0.73 -3.08
N GLN A 109 -6.36 -0.90 -4.39
CA GLN A 109 -6.50 -2.22 -5.03
C GLN A 109 -5.44 -3.22 -4.57
N ARG A 110 -4.19 -2.78 -4.42
CA ARG A 110 -3.09 -3.65 -3.94
C ARG A 110 -3.27 -4.04 -2.49
N HIS A 111 -3.79 -3.14 -1.67
CA HIS A 111 -4.11 -3.41 -0.27
C HIS A 111 -5.24 -4.44 -0.12
N ALA A 112 -6.34 -4.28 -0.86
CA ALA A 112 -7.42 -5.27 -0.89
C ALA A 112 -6.92 -6.65 -1.38
N TYR A 113 -6.09 -6.67 -2.43
CA TYR A 113 -5.50 -7.92 -2.93
C TYR A 113 -4.57 -8.57 -1.89
N PHE A 114 -3.77 -7.80 -1.17
CA PHE A 114 -2.91 -8.29 -0.07
C PHE A 114 -3.73 -9.04 0.99
N HIS A 115 -4.79 -8.42 1.50
CA HIS A 115 -5.68 -9.02 2.48
C HIS A 115 -6.41 -10.26 1.93
N GLY A 116 -6.82 -10.24 0.66
CA GLY A 116 -7.39 -11.42 -0.01
C GLY A 116 -6.41 -12.61 -0.10
N GLN A 117 -5.14 -12.34 -0.39
CA GLN A 117 -4.09 -13.36 -0.40
C GLN A 117 -3.78 -13.87 1.01
N ALA A 118 -3.68 -12.99 2.00
CA ALA A 118 -3.49 -13.36 3.40
C ALA A 118 -4.63 -14.27 3.89
N ALA A 119 -5.88 -13.89 3.66
CA ALA A 119 -7.05 -14.69 3.99
C ALA A 119 -7.03 -16.07 3.31
N SER A 120 -6.57 -16.13 2.05
CA SER A 120 -6.43 -17.40 1.33
C SER A 120 -5.36 -18.30 1.96
N VAL A 121 -4.23 -17.75 2.41
CA VAL A 121 -3.21 -18.50 3.16
C VAL A 121 -3.80 -19.07 4.46
N VAL A 122 -4.54 -18.26 5.22
CA VAL A 122 -5.17 -18.69 6.48
C VAL A 122 -6.16 -19.81 6.23
N ALA A 123 -7.09 -19.63 5.28
CA ALA A 123 -8.11 -20.62 4.96
C ALA A 123 -7.53 -21.96 4.49
N LEU A 124 -6.52 -21.93 3.62
CA LEU A 124 -5.85 -23.16 3.15
C LEU A 124 -5.10 -23.85 4.29
N SER A 125 -4.44 -23.09 5.16
CA SER A 125 -3.74 -23.64 6.32
C SER A 125 -4.73 -24.33 7.29
N GLN A 126 -5.87 -23.71 7.57
CA GLN A 126 -6.94 -24.28 8.42
C GLN A 126 -7.61 -25.50 7.81
N ALA A 127 -7.68 -25.59 6.48
CA ALA A 127 -8.18 -26.76 5.76
C ALA A 127 -7.19 -27.92 5.69
N GLY A 128 -5.97 -27.79 6.24
CA GLY A 128 -4.90 -28.79 6.13
C GLY A 128 -4.21 -28.83 4.75
N GLU A 129 -4.51 -27.88 3.88
CA GLU A 129 -4.00 -27.78 2.51
C GLU A 129 -2.64 -27.05 2.48
N HIS A 130 -1.67 -27.56 3.26
CA HIS A 130 -0.42 -26.85 3.56
C HIS A 130 0.42 -26.51 2.33
N GLU A 131 0.51 -27.40 1.34
CA GLU A 131 1.27 -27.14 0.11
C GLU A 131 0.70 -25.95 -0.68
N LYS A 132 -0.63 -25.91 -0.82
CA LYS A 132 -1.34 -24.80 -1.48
C LYS A 132 -1.17 -23.50 -0.68
N ALA A 133 -1.28 -23.56 0.65
CA ALA A 133 -1.07 -22.42 1.52
C ALA A 133 0.35 -21.82 1.34
N HIS A 134 1.37 -22.67 1.29
CA HIS A 134 2.75 -22.25 1.00
C HIS A 134 2.92 -21.67 -0.41
N GLN A 135 2.24 -22.23 -1.42
CA GLN A 135 2.29 -21.70 -2.79
C GLN A 135 1.71 -20.28 -2.86
N VAL A 136 0.54 -20.05 -2.24
CA VAL A 136 -0.08 -18.73 -2.15
C VAL A 136 0.82 -17.76 -1.38
N PHE A 137 1.36 -18.20 -0.24
CA PHE A 137 2.25 -17.40 0.60
C PHE A 137 3.51 -16.94 -0.15
N LYS A 138 4.20 -17.86 -0.83
CA LYS A 138 5.43 -17.56 -1.59
C LYS A 138 5.16 -16.81 -2.89
N GLY A 139 3.96 -16.94 -3.45
CA GLY A 139 3.54 -16.32 -4.71
C GLY A 139 2.75 -15.04 -4.49
N GLY A 140 1.43 -15.15 -4.54
CA GLY A 140 0.50 -14.02 -4.56
C GLY A 140 0.60 -13.12 -3.34
N TYR A 141 0.70 -13.70 -2.14
CA TYR A 141 0.88 -12.93 -0.90
C TYR A 141 2.19 -12.13 -0.90
N ARG A 142 3.33 -12.78 -1.16
CA ARG A 142 4.64 -12.12 -1.23
C ARG A 142 4.63 -10.96 -2.23
N HIS A 143 4.04 -11.18 -3.40
CA HIS A 143 3.93 -10.13 -4.42
C HIS A 143 3.08 -8.95 -3.91
N ALA A 144 1.89 -9.23 -3.36
CA ALA A 144 0.98 -8.20 -2.86
C ALA A 144 1.60 -7.39 -1.71
N SER A 145 2.19 -8.07 -0.72
CA SER A 145 2.87 -7.45 0.42
C SER A 145 3.97 -6.49 -0.03
N ASN A 146 4.84 -6.93 -0.95
CA ASN A 146 5.90 -6.09 -1.49
C ASN A 146 5.35 -4.85 -2.24
N GLN A 147 4.23 -5.00 -2.97
CA GLN A 147 3.62 -3.87 -3.69
C GLN A 147 3.06 -2.83 -2.73
N VAL A 148 2.35 -3.23 -1.68
CA VAL A 148 1.81 -2.30 -0.67
C VAL A 148 2.95 -1.55 0.02
N THR A 149 3.97 -2.26 0.52
CA THR A 149 5.12 -1.62 1.18
C THR A 149 5.86 -0.66 0.25
N LEU A 150 6.00 -0.99 -1.04
CA LEU A 150 6.64 -0.10 -2.02
C LEU A 150 5.82 1.17 -2.24
N LEU A 151 4.50 1.04 -2.43
CA LEU A 151 3.61 2.18 -2.64
C LEU A 151 3.53 3.09 -1.41
N LEU A 152 3.54 2.53 -0.20
CA LEU A 152 3.59 3.31 1.04
C LEU A 152 4.91 4.06 1.21
N LYS A 153 6.05 3.41 0.92
CA LYS A 153 7.37 4.06 0.94
C LYS A 153 7.44 5.20 -0.07
N GLU A 154 6.80 5.03 -1.21
CA GLU A 154 6.73 6.04 -2.25
C GLU A 154 5.85 7.22 -1.85
N LEU A 155 4.64 6.96 -1.35
CA LEU A 155 3.75 7.98 -0.78
C LEU A 155 4.47 8.79 0.30
N LYS A 156 5.21 8.12 1.19
CA LYS A 156 6.01 8.80 2.22
C LYS A 156 7.05 9.75 1.60
N ARG A 157 7.73 9.33 0.52
CA ARG A 157 8.74 10.16 -0.15
C ARG A 157 8.13 11.35 -0.89
N SER A 158 6.94 11.21 -1.45
CA SER A 158 6.26 12.33 -2.11
C SER A 158 5.67 13.33 -1.12
N LEU A 159 5.38 12.89 0.11
CA LEU A 159 4.91 13.78 1.18
C LEU A 159 6.05 14.48 1.93
N GLY A 160 7.21 13.84 2.06
CA GLY A 160 8.34 14.34 2.84
C GLY A 160 9.41 15.11 2.07
N ARG A 161 9.13 15.51 0.83
CA ARG A 161 9.99 16.40 0.03
C ARG A 161 9.26 17.71 -0.23
#